data_AF-A0A963NUR1-F1
#
_entry.id   AF-A0A963NUR1-F1
#
_cell.length_a   1.000
_cell.length_b   1.000
_cell.length_c   1.000
_cell.angle_alpha   90.00
_cell.angle_beta   90.00
_cell.angle_gamma   90.00
#
_symmetry.space_group_name_H-M   'P 1'
#
loop_
_entity.id
_entity.type
_entity.pdbx_description
1 polymer ?
#
loop_
_entity_poly.entity_id
_entity_poly.type
_entity_poly.pdbx_seq_one_letter_code
_entity_poly.pdbx_strand_id
1 'polypeptide(L)'
;MSATPSSSPASHVSRTSRARSGGSRALQKGQQTKAAIIDAALGQATHIGLEGLSIGALAEVMGMSKSGVFAHFGSREELQVSVIREYHHCFEQEVFFPAMAAPRGVARLRALFDNWMKRTSIEIDSGC
;
A
#
# COMPACT_ATOMS: atom_id res chain seq x y z
N MET A 1 -3.10 22.73 -70.30
CA MET A 1 -2.01 22.00 -69.62
C MET A 1 -1.17 23.07 -68.93
N SER A 2 -1.03 23.23 -67.63
CA SER A 2 -1.41 22.46 -66.43
C SER A 2 -1.31 23.44 -65.25
N ALA A 3 -2.40 23.65 -64.49
CA ALA A 3 -2.54 23.34 -63.06
C ALA A 3 -1.42 23.80 -62.11
N THR A 4 -1.72 24.84 -61.30
CA THR A 4 -1.14 25.08 -59.96
C THR A 4 -1.55 23.97 -58.97
N PRO A 5 -0.74 23.69 -57.94
CA PRO A 5 -1.23 24.05 -56.60
C PRO A 5 -0.13 24.52 -55.62
N SER A 6 -0.47 25.51 -54.80
CA SER A 6 0.22 25.83 -53.54
C SER A 6 -0.59 25.22 -52.40
N SER A 7 0.04 24.36 -51.60
CA SER A 7 -0.58 23.66 -50.47
C SER A 7 -0.21 24.31 -49.13
N SER A 8 -1.22 24.75 -48.40
CA SER A 8 -1.12 25.10 -46.97
C SER A 8 -0.91 23.85 -46.10
N PRO A 9 -0.14 23.91 -45.00
CA PRO A 9 -0.10 22.83 -44.02
C PRO A 9 -1.24 23.01 -43.00
N ALA A 10 -2.03 21.96 -42.80
CA ALA A 10 -3.04 21.88 -41.76
C ALA A 10 -2.40 21.67 -40.38
N SER A 11 -2.83 22.46 -39.41
CA SER A 11 -2.50 22.35 -37.99
C SER A 11 -3.03 21.05 -37.38
N HIS A 12 -2.15 20.19 -36.87
CA HIS A 12 -2.52 19.01 -36.11
C HIS A 12 -2.76 19.37 -34.63
N VAL A 13 -4.02 19.32 -34.19
CA VAL A 13 -4.44 19.60 -32.81
C VAL A 13 -4.18 18.39 -31.91
N SER A 14 -3.29 18.56 -30.93
CA SER A 14 -2.92 17.62 -29.87
C SER A 14 -4.06 17.41 -28.84
N ARG A 15 -5.11 16.66 -29.19
CA ARG A 15 -6.29 16.45 -28.32
C ARG A 15 -6.27 15.17 -27.47
N THR A 16 -5.23 14.34 -27.56
CA THR A 16 -5.20 12.98 -26.97
C THR A 16 -4.48 12.85 -25.62
N SER A 17 -3.82 13.89 -25.11
CA SER A 17 -2.99 13.79 -23.89
C SER A 17 -3.77 13.93 -22.57
N ARG A 18 -4.94 14.58 -22.58
CA ARG A 18 -5.61 15.04 -21.35
C ARG A 18 -6.31 13.91 -20.58
N ALA A 19 -6.87 12.92 -21.28
CA ALA A 19 -7.60 11.79 -20.67
C ALA A 19 -6.69 10.80 -19.92
N ARG A 20 -5.47 10.52 -20.43
CA ARG A 20 -4.51 9.62 -19.78
C ARG A 20 -3.99 10.18 -18.44
N SER A 21 -3.88 11.51 -18.32
CA SER A 21 -3.43 12.18 -17.10
C SER A 21 -4.43 12.11 -15.94
N GLY A 22 -5.73 11.96 -16.24
CA GLY A 22 -6.79 11.85 -15.23
C GLY A 22 -6.85 10.47 -14.58
N GLY A 23 -6.72 9.42 -15.38
CA GLY A 23 -6.69 8.03 -14.90
C GLY A 23 -5.49 7.75 -14.00
N SER A 24 -4.30 8.23 -14.36
CA SER A 24 -3.09 8.06 -13.53
C SER A 24 -3.22 8.70 -12.14
N ARG A 25 -3.81 9.91 -12.05
CA ARG A 25 -4.07 10.58 -10.77
C ARG A 25 -5.11 9.87 -9.92
N ALA A 26 -6.18 9.36 -10.55
CA ALA A 26 -7.22 8.60 -9.84
C ALA A 26 -6.67 7.27 -9.29
N LEU A 27 -5.84 6.57 -10.08
CA LEU A 27 -5.16 5.34 -9.62
C LEU A 27 -4.21 5.63 -8.46
N GLN A 28 -3.43 6.70 -8.54
CA GLN A 28 -2.51 7.10 -7.47
C GLN A 28 -3.25 7.46 -6.19
N LYS A 29 -4.37 8.19 -6.29
CA LYS A 29 -5.25 8.46 -5.14
C LYS A 29 -5.81 7.16 -4.56
N GLY A 30 -6.28 6.23 -5.40
CA GLY A 30 -6.78 4.93 -4.97
C GLY A 30 -5.73 4.10 -4.22
N GLN A 31 -4.47 4.14 -4.67
CA GLN A 31 -3.34 3.50 -4.00
C GLN A 31 -3.02 4.15 -2.65
N GLN A 32 -3.00 5.49 -2.58
CA GLN A 32 -2.78 6.22 -1.33
C GLN A 32 -3.87 5.92 -0.30
N THR A 33 -5.14 5.92 -0.73
CA THR A 33 -6.26 5.56 0.15
C THR A 33 -6.16 4.11 0.60
N LYS A 34 -5.81 3.18 -0.29
CA LYS A 34 -5.60 1.77 0.08
C LYS A 34 -4.51 1.61 1.13
N ALA A 35 -3.36 2.29 0.97
CA ALA A 35 -2.27 2.27 1.93
C ALA A 35 -2.70 2.79 3.30
N ALA A 36 -3.38 3.95 3.34
CA ALA A 36 -3.87 4.53 4.58
C ALA A 36 -4.87 3.61 5.31
N ILE A 37 -5.70 2.87 4.57
CA ILE A 37 -6.61 1.88 5.15
C ILE A 37 -5.83 0.69 5.76
N ILE A 38 -4.77 0.23 5.09
CA ILE A 38 -3.91 -0.84 5.61
C ILE A 38 -3.18 -0.40 6.87
N ASP A 39 -2.63 0.82 6.91
CA ASP A 39 -1.93 1.35 8.09
C ASP A 39 -2.86 1.40 9.32
N ALA A 40 -4.09 1.89 9.15
CA ALA A 40 -5.08 1.89 10.21
C ALA A 40 -5.47 0.47 10.65
N ALA A 41 -5.60 -0.47 9.70
CA ALA A 41 -5.91 -1.86 10.00
C ALA A 41 -4.77 -2.58 10.73
N LEU A 42 -3.50 -2.30 10.41
CA LEU A 42 -2.35 -2.81 11.13
C LEU A 42 -2.39 -2.38 12.60
N GLY A 43 -2.58 -1.08 12.85
CA GLY A 43 -2.69 -0.56 14.22
C GLY A 43 -3.90 -1.09 14.98
N GLN A 44 -5.01 -1.37 14.29
CA GLN A 44 -6.16 -1.99 14.95
C GLN A 44 -5.91 -3.47 15.26
N ALA A 45 -5.31 -4.23 14.33
CA ALA A 45 -5.02 -5.65 14.48
C ALA A 45 -4.09 -5.94 15.66
N THR A 46 -3.16 -5.04 15.98
CA THR A 46 -2.29 -5.18 17.16
C THR A 46 -3.04 -5.10 18.48
N HIS A 47 -4.22 -4.49 18.54
CA HIS A 47 -5.00 -4.35 19.78
C HIS A 47 -6.12 -5.38 19.92
N ILE A 48 -6.85 -5.67 18.83
CA ILE A 48 -8.04 -6.56 18.86
C ILE A 48 -7.82 -7.90 18.16
N GLY A 49 -6.64 -8.12 17.59
CA GLY A 49 -6.32 -9.28 16.77
C GLY A 49 -6.92 -9.20 15.35
N LEU A 50 -6.44 -10.07 14.47
CA LEU A 50 -6.86 -10.12 13.07
C LEU A 50 -8.35 -10.50 12.90
N GLU A 51 -8.89 -11.30 13.81
CA GLU A 51 -10.30 -11.68 13.82
C GLU A 51 -11.23 -10.52 14.22
N GLY A 52 -10.73 -9.52 14.96
CA GLY A 52 -11.48 -8.32 15.28
C GLY A 52 -11.61 -7.35 14.10
N LEU A 53 -10.80 -7.50 13.05
CA LEU A 53 -10.84 -6.61 11.88
C LEU A 53 -12.13 -6.78 11.09
N SER A 54 -12.80 -5.65 10.81
CA SER A 54 -13.98 -5.60 9.96
C SER A 54 -14.00 -4.34 9.09
N ILE A 55 -14.63 -4.45 7.92
CA ILE A 55 -14.81 -3.33 6.99
C ILE A 55 -15.58 -2.17 7.63
N GLY A 56 -16.54 -2.48 8.53
CA GLY A 56 -17.36 -1.47 9.20
C GLY A 56 -16.56 -0.66 10.21
N ALA A 57 -15.86 -1.33 11.13
CA ALA A 57 -15.04 -0.66 12.14
C ALA A 57 -13.93 0.19 11.50
N LEU A 58 -13.31 -0.32 10.44
CA LEU A 58 -12.27 0.42 9.73
C LEU A 58 -12.84 1.63 8.97
N ALA A 59 -14.05 1.53 8.43
CA ALA A 59 -14.72 2.66 7.80
C ALA A 59 -15.02 3.78 8.80
N GLU A 60 -15.45 3.44 10.02
CA GLU A 60 -15.66 4.40 11.10
C GLU A 60 -14.37 5.12 11.49
N VAL A 61 -13.28 4.38 11.71
CA VAL A 61 -11.96 4.94 12.05
C VAL A 61 -11.43 5.86 10.95
N MET A 62 -11.62 5.47 9.68
CA MET A 62 -11.12 6.23 8.54
C MET A 62 -12.04 7.39 8.10
N GLY A 63 -13.20 7.56 8.74
CA GLY A 63 -14.22 8.54 8.31
C GLY A 63 -14.73 8.26 6.89
N MET A 64 -14.68 7.01 6.45
CA MET A 64 -15.11 6.55 5.14
C MET A 64 -16.46 5.85 5.23
N SER A 65 -17.18 5.71 4.11
CA SER A 65 -18.31 4.80 4.06
C SER A 65 -17.83 3.35 4.01
N LYS A 66 -18.64 2.43 4.55
CA LYS A 66 -18.40 0.97 4.42
C LYS A 66 -18.22 0.55 2.95
N SER A 67 -19.01 1.12 2.04
CA SER A 67 -18.90 0.88 0.60
C SER A 67 -17.60 1.44 0.00
N GLY A 68 -17.09 2.56 0.52
CA GLY A 68 -15.81 3.14 0.12
C GLY A 68 -14.64 2.23 0.46
N VAL A 69 -14.59 1.69 1.68
CA VAL A 69 -13.58 0.70 2.07
C VAL A 69 -13.75 -0.59 1.28
N PHE A 70 -14.98 -1.08 1.12
CA PHE A 70 -15.28 -2.27 0.32
C PHE A 70 -14.81 -2.15 -1.13
N ALA A 71 -14.87 -0.96 -1.74
CA ALA A 71 -14.38 -0.74 -3.11
C ALA A 71 -12.87 -0.98 -3.28
N HIS A 72 -12.08 -0.91 -2.21
CA HIS A 72 -10.63 -1.15 -2.25
C HIS A 72 -10.22 -2.60 -2.02
N PHE A 73 -11.03 -3.37 -1.28
CA PHE A 73 -10.67 -4.73 -0.82
C PHE A 73 -11.66 -5.81 -1.26
N GLY A 74 -12.93 -5.48 -1.52
CA GLY A 74 -13.93 -6.43 -2.01
C GLY A 74 -14.44 -7.47 -0.99
N SER A 75 -13.67 -7.84 0.03
CA SER A 75 -14.14 -8.66 1.15
C SER A 75 -13.36 -8.39 2.43
N ARG A 76 -13.84 -8.96 3.55
CA ARG A 76 -13.12 -8.93 4.83
C ARG A 76 -11.83 -9.75 4.74
N GLU A 77 -11.88 -10.90 4.08
CA GLU A 77 -10.76 -11.81 3.92
C GLU A 77 -9.64 -11.19 3.09
N GLU A 78 -9.97 -10.51 1.98
CA GLU A 78 -8.97 -9.81 1.16
C GLU A 78 -8.35 -8.61 1.89
N LEU A 79 -9.11 -7.94 2.76
CA LEU A 79 -8.56 -6.94 3.70
C LEU A 79 -7.56 -7.61 4.66
N GLN A 80 -7.95 -8.70 5.32
CA GLN A 80 -7.06 -9.41 6.25
C GLN A 80 -5.79 -9.91 5.55
N VAL A 81 -5.90 -10.48 4.35
CA VAL A 81 -4.75 -10.91 3.53
C VAL A 81 -3.85 -9.72 3.20
N SER A 82 -4.43 -8.56 2.83
CA SER A 82 -3.66 -7.35 2.55
C SER A 82 -2.90 -6.86 3.79
N VAL A 83 -3.52 -6.90 4.97
CA VAL A 83 -2.88 -6.53 6.24
C VAL A 83 -1.73 -7.48 6.58
N ILE A 84 -1.93 -8.79 6.45
CA ILE A 84 -0.85 -9.78 6.69
C ILE A 84 0.32 -9.54 5.74
N ARG A 85 0.05 -9.26 4.46
CA ARG A 85 1.10 -8.98 3.47
C ARG A 85 1.89 -7.73 3.83
N GLU A 86 1.21 -6.67 4.26
CA GLU A 86 1.90 -5.45 4.67
C GLU A 86 2.71 -5.67 5.94
N TYR A 87 2.15 -6.35 6.95
CA TYR A 87 2.88 -6.72 8.16
C TYR A 87 4.16 -7.49 7.82
N HIS A 88 4.06 -8.49 6.93
CA HIS A 88 5.21 -9.26 6.46
C HIS A 88 6.23 -8.37 5.74
N HIS A 89 5.77 -7.45 4.90
CA HIS A 89 6.65 -6.50 4.22
C HIS A 89 7.43 -5.65 5.22
N CYS A 90 6.76 -5.04 6.20
CA CYS A 90 7.41 -4.26 7.26
C CYS A 90 8.40 -5.13 8.06
N PHE A 91 8.00 -6.35 8.42
CA PHE A 91 8.87 -7.28 9.14
C PHE A 91 10.15 -7.58 8.36
N GLU A 92 10.06 -7.85 7.05
CA GLU A 92 11.25 -8.09 6.24
C GLU A 92 12.18 -6.88 6.19
N GLN A 93 11.63 -5.67 6.07
CA GLN A 93 12.41 -4.42 6.04
C GLN A 93 13.11 -4.13 7.36
N GLU A 94 12.47 -4.45 8.48
CA GLU A 94 12.95 -4.08 9.82
C GLU A 94 13.82 -5.17 10.46
N VAL A 95 13.53 -6.44 10.16
CA VAL A 95 14.17 -7.60 10.80
C VAL A 95 15.11 -8.31 9.85
N PHE A 96 14.58 -8.74 8.70
CA PHE A 96 15.29 -9.68 7.83
C PHE A 96 16.40 -9.01 7.02
N PHE A 97 16.08 -8.02 6.19
CA PHE A 97 17.04 -7.37 5.30
C PHE A 97 18.20 -6.69 6.05
N PRO A 98 17.98 -6.01 7.20
CA PRO A 98 19.08 -5.44 7.96
C PRO A 98 20.05 -6.51 8.49
N ALA A 99 19.54 -7.66 8.93
CA ALA A 99 20.39 -8.75 9.39
C ALA A 99 21.21 -9.38 8.25
N MET A 100 20.70 -9.37 7.02
CA MET A 100 21.42 -9.89 5.85
C MET A 100 22.69 -9.10 5.52
N ALA A 101 22.80 -7.84 5.96
CA ALA A 101 24.03 -7.06 5.85
C ALA A 101 25.15 -7.55 6.77
N ALA A 102 24.84 -8.34 7.80
CA ALA A 102 25.84 -8.94 8.68
C ALA A 102 26.59 -10.12 8.00
N PRO A 103 27.85 -10.39 8.41
CA PRO A 103 28.58 -11.56 7.94
C PRO A 103 27.81 -12.87 8.15
N ARG A 104 27.99 -13.81 7.21
CA ARG A 104 27.34 -15.13 7.28
C ARG A 104 27.73 -15.88 8.56
N GLY A 105 26.82 -16.73 9.05
CA GLY A 105 27.02 -17.52 10.27
C GLY A 105 26.34 -16.88 11.49
N VAL A 106 26.93 -17.06 12.67
CA VAL A 106 26.33 -16.68 13.96
C VAL A 106 26.07 -15.17 14.07
N ALA A 107 26.92 -14.33 13.47
CA ALA A 107 26.73 -12.87 13.49
C ALA A 107 25.37 -12.45 12.90
N ARG A 108 24.98 -13.06 11.77
CA ARG A 108 23.68 -12.83 11.14
C ARG A 108 22.51 -13.37 11.95
N LEU A 109 22.65 -14.56 12.55
CA LEU A 109 21.60 -15.12 13.39
C LEU A 109 21.35 -14.25 14.63
N ARG A 110 22.43 -13.74 15.24
CA ARG A 110 22.34 -12.79 16.35
C ARG A 110 21.66 -11.49 15.91
N ALA A 111 22.03 -10.93 14.75
CA ALA A 111 21.37 -9.75 14.21
C ALA A 111 19.86 -9.98 13.93
N LEU A 112 19.48 -11.13 13.38
CA LEU A 112 18.06 -11.50 13.20
C LEU A 112 17.32 -11.52 14.53
N PHE A 113 17.90 -12.19 15.53
CA PHE A 113 17.30 -12.30 16.86
C PHE A 113 17.19 -10.94 17.54
N ASP A 114 18.25 -10.12 17.51
CA ASP A 114 18.26 -8.79 18.11
C ASP A 114 17.22 -7.87 17.45
N ASN A 115 17.12 -7.89 16.12
CA ASN A 115 16.11 -7.11 15.39
C ASN A 115 14.69 -7.58 15.70
N TRP A 116 14.47 -8.91 15.76
CA TRP A 116 13.18 -9.48 16.15
C TRP A 116 12.79 -9.02 17.56
N MET A 117 13.68 -9.21 18.55
CA MET A 117 13.43 -8.82 19.94
C MET A 117 13.12 -7.34 20.08
N LYS A 118 13.83 -6.47 19.32
CA LYS A 118 13.54 -5.05 19.27
C LYS A 118 12.15 -4.76 18.73
N ARG A 119 11.71 -5.46 17.68
CA ARG A 119 10.38 -5.30 17.09
C ARG A 119 9.28 -5.77 18.06
N THR A 120 9.46 -6.93 18.70
CA THR A 120 8.49 -7.45 19.68
C THR A 120 8.42 -6.58 20.92
N SER A 121 9.53 -5.97 21.35
CA SER A 121 9.51 -5.01 22.48
C SER A 121 8.65 -3.77 22.18
N ILE A 122 8.62 -3.32 20.92
CA ILE A 122 7.73 -2.24 20.47
C ILE A 122 6.26 -2.70 20.47
N GLU A 123 5.99 -3.97 20.15
CA GLU A 123 4.63 -4.54 20.17
C GLU A 123 4.10 -4.72 21.60
N ILE A 124 4.97 -5.07 22.55
CA ILE A 124 4.62 -5.20 23.98
C ILE A 124 4.23 -3.84 24.58
N ASP A 125 4.95 -2.76 24.25
CA ASP A 125 4.57 -1.40 24.66
C ASP A 125 3.27 -0.92 23.97
N SER A 126 2.87 -1.56 22.88
CA SER A 126 1.62 -1.29 22.14
C SER A 126 0.43 -2.13 22.64
N GLY A 127 0.60 -2.96 23.66
CA GLY A 127 -0.48 -3.71 24.31
C GLY A 127 -0.64 -5.18 23.88
N CYS A 128 0.45 -5.87 23.53
CA CYS A 128 0.50 -7.34 23.45
C CYS A 128 1.75 -7.92 24.13
#